data_AF-A0A914ZRC7-F1
#
_entry.id   AF-A0A914ZRC7-F1
#
_cell.length_a   1.000
_cell.length_b   1.000
_cell.length_c   1.000
_cell.angle_alpha   90.00
_cell.angle_beta   90.00
_cell.angle_gamma   90.00
#
_symmetry.space_group_name_H-M   'P 1'
#
loop_
_entity.id
_entity.type
_entity.pdbx_description
1 polymer ?
#
loop_
_entity_poly.entity_id
_entity_poly.type
_entity_poly.pdbx_seq_one_letter_code
_entity_poly.pdbx_strand_id
1 'polypeptide(L)'
;PNPTVSANALRAIGNIVTGTDQQTQVVLSCSALECLEKLLVTGKDSIKKEVCWTLSNILAGNRKQIQTVIDAHILPSLIGV
;
A
#
# COMPACT_ATOMS: atom_id res chain seq x y z
N PRO A 1 -0.77 -0.22 17.82
CA PRO A 1 0.56 -0.12 17.17
C PRO A 1 1.25 1.21 17.52
N ASN A 2 2.56 1.21 17.75
CA ASN A 2 3.32 2.44 17.96
C ASN A 2 3.39 3.22 16.62
N PRO A 3 2.91 4.48 16.55
CA PRO A 3 2.84 5.24 15.30
C PRO A 3 4.19 5.38 14.58
N THR A 4 5.27 5.51 15.33
CA THR A 4 6.63 5.62 14.79
C THR A 4 7.08 4.32 14.12
N VAL A 5 6.73 3.18 14.71
CA VAL A 5 7.04 1.87 14.14
C VAL A 5 6.25 1.65 12.85
N SER A 6 4.95 1.98 12.86
CA SER A 6 4.11 1.90 11.66
C SER A 6 4.62 2.79 10.53
N ALA A 7 5.03 4.03 10.81
CA ALA A 7 5.58 4.94 9.80
C ALA A 7 6.88 4.40 9.18
N ASN A 8 7.82 3.92 10.00
CA ASN A 8 9.09 3.38 9.50
C ASN A 8 8.90 2.06 8.72
N ALA A 9 8.02 1.18 9.20
CA ALA A 9 7.68 -0.05 8.49
C ALA A 9 7.02 0.23 7.14
N LEU A 10 6.08 1.17 7.10
CA LEU A 10 5.41 1.60 5.87
C LEU A 10 6.40 2.22 4.88
N ARG A 11 7.33 3.05 5.36
CA ARG A 11 8.40 3.62 4.53
C ARG A 11 9.28 2.52 3.92
N ALA A 12 9.66 1.50 4.70
CA ALA A 12 10.43 0.37 4.20
C ALA A 12 9.67 -0.40 3.11
N ILE A 13 8.38 -0.67 3.31
CA ILE A 13 7.52 -1.33 2.31
C ILE A 13 7.42 -0.47 1.05
N GLY A 14 7.18 0.83 1.20
CA GLY A 14 7.13 1.79 0.10
C GLY A 14 8.39 1.77 -0.77
N ASN A 15 9.57 1.68 -0.13
CA ASN A 15 10.85 1.57 -0.85
C ASN A 15 11.04 0.21 -1.57
N ILE A 16 10.42 -0.87 -1.07
CA ILE A 16 10.47 -2.17 -1.75
C ILE A 16 9.60 -2.14 -3.02
N VAL A 17 8.39 -1.57 -2.94
CA VAL A 17 7.46 -1.52 -4.08
C VAL A 17 7.86 -0.48 -5.14
N THR A 18 8.82 0.40 -4.87
CA THR A 18 9.47 1.23 -5.90
C THR A 18 10.49 0.46 -6.75
N GLY A 19 10.81 -0.78 -6.38
CA GLY A 19 11.78 -1.60 -7.08
C GLY A 19 11.20 -2.30 -8.32
N THR A 20 11.61 -3.54 -8.53
CA THR A 20 11.17 -4.39 -9.64
C THR A 20 9.77 -4.96 -9.42
N ASP A 21 9.12 -5.38 -10.50
CA ASP A 21 7.86 -6.12 -10.45
C ASP A 21 7.90 -7.31 -9.49
N GLN A 22 9.03 -8.02 -9.42
CA GLN A 22 9.20 -9.15 -8.50
C GLN A 22 9.16 -8.70 -7.03
N GLN A 23 9.79 -7.57 -6.70
CA GLN A 23 9.77 -7.00 -5.35
C GLN A 23 8.37 -6.54 -4.96
N THR A 24 7.67 -5.86 -5.88
CA THR A 24 6.26 -5.49 -5.70
C THR A 24 5.37 -6.72 -5.52
N GLN A 25 5.60 -7.78 -6.29
CA GLN A 25 4.84 -9.02 -6.18
C GLN A 25 5.04 -9.70 -4.83
N VAL A 26 6.26 -9.71 -4.29
CA VAL A 26 6.52 -10.26 -2.94
C VAL A 26 5.71 -9.52 -1.89
N VAL A 27 5.64 -8.18 -1.95
CA VAL A 27 4.82 -7.38 -1.02
C VAL A 27 3.34 -7.74 -1.14
N LEU A 28 2.82 -7.85 -2.36
CA LEU A 28 1.43 -8.25 -2.60
C LEU A 28 1.11 -9.65 -2.08
N SER A 29 2.05 -10.58 -2.18
CA SER A 29 1.92 -11.94 -1.64
C SER A 29 1.91 -12.01 -0.11
N CYS A 30 2.28 -10.93 0.58
CA CYS A 30 2.27 -10.84 2.05
C CYS A 30 0.99 -10.20 2.61
N SER A 31 -0.13 -10.22 1.87
CA SER A 31 -1.40 -9.58 2.25
C SER A 31 -1.24 -8.09 2.62
N ALA A 32 -0.28 -7.40 1.99
CA ALA A 32 0.00 -6.01 2.32
C ALA A 32 -1.21 -5.10 2.10
N LEU A 33 -2.07 -5.40 1.12
CA LEU A 33 -3.22 -4.57 0.76
C LEU A 33 -4.24 -4.45 1.89
N GLU A 34 -4.56 -5.52 2.62
CA GLU A 34 -5.47 -5.47 3.79
C GLU A 34 -4.91 -4.54 4.87
N CYS A 35 -3.59 -4.58 5.09
CA CYS A 35 -2.93 -3.76 6.08
C CYS A 35 -2.91 -2.28 5.64
N LEU A 36 -2.64 -2.02 4.35
CA LEU A 36 -2.68 -0.68 3.76
C LEU A 36 -4.09 -0.08 3.87
N GLU A 37 -5.13 -0.83 3.55
CA GLU A 37 -6.52 -0.37 3.68
C GLU A 37 -6.85 0.01 5.12
N LYS A 38 -6.51 -0.85 6.08
CA LYS A 38 -6.73 -0.56 7.50
C LYS A 38 -6.04 0.73 7.94
N LEU A 39 -4.81 0.97 7.47
CA LEU A 39 -4.07 2.19 7.75
C LEU A 39 -4.65 3.42 7.04
N LEU A 40 -5.27 3.24 5.87
CA LEU A 40 -5.96 4.31 5.14
C LEU A 40 -7.21 4.80 5.90
N VAL A 41 -7.96 3.87 6.50
CA VAL A 41 -9.17 4.17 7.28
C VAL A 41 -8.80 4.74 8.66
N THR A 42 -7.90 4.08 9.39
CA THR A 42 -7.63 4.38 10.81
C THR A 42 -6.43 5.28 11.07
N GLY A 43 -5.55 5.47 10.09
CA GLY A 43 -4.32 6.23 10.22
C GLY A 43 -4.53 7.74 10.29
N LYS A 44 -3.53 8.46 10.80
CA LYS A 44 -3.45 9.93 10.75
C LYS A 44 -3.02 10.37 9.35
N ASP A 45 -3.22 11.64 9.00
CA ASP A 45 -2.91 12.16 7.65
C ASP A 45 -1.50 11.85 7.14
N SER A 46 -0.49 11.87 8.01
CA SER A 46 0.88 11.50 7.62
C SER A 46 1.00 10.03 7.21
N ILE A 47 0.33 9.13 7.91
CA ILE A 47 0.28 7.70 7.57
C ILE A 47 -0.53 7.50 6.30
N LYS A 48 -1.70 8.16 6.16
CA LYS A 48 -2.53 8.07 4.95
C LYS A 48 -1.74 8.52 3.72
N LYS A 49 -0.98 9.61 3.81
CA LYS A 49 -0.09 10.07 2.71
C LYS A 49 0.92 9.01 2.30
N GLU A 50 1.58 8.35 3.24
CA GLU A 50 2.54 7.27 2.96
C GLU A 50 1.86 6.02 2.38
N VAL A 51 0.65 5.68 2.84
CA VAL A 51 -0.15 4.59 2.27
C VAL A 51 -0.50 4.91 0.82
N CYS A 52 -1.01 6.12 0.54
CA CYS A 52 -1.33 6.56 -0.82
C CYS A 52 -0.10 6.54 -1.72
N TRP A 53 1.05 7.00 -1.22
CA TRP A 53 2.32 6.93 -1.96
C TRP A 53 2.70 5.48 -2.28
N THR A 54 2.64 4.59 -1.28
CA THR A 54 2.90 3.14 -1.46
C THR A 54 1.97 2.53 -2.52
N LEU A 55 0.66 2.81 -2.45
CA LEU A 55 -0.32 2.33 -3.42
C LEU A 55 -0.04 2.85 -4.83
N SER A 56 0.37 4.12 -4.98
CA SER A 56 0.71 4.68 -6.29
C SER A 56 1.87 3.95 -6.95
N ASN A 57 2.88 3.50 -6.18
CA ASN A 57 4.00 2.71 -6.69
C ASN A 57 3.56 1.30 -7.10
N ILE A 58 2.69 0.65 -6.32
CA ILE A 58 2.13 -0.67 -6.68
C ILE A 58 1.31 -0.56 -7.98
N LEU A 59 0.50 0.50 -8.11
CA LEU A 59 -0.35 0.76 -9.27
C LEU A 59 0.44 1.19 -10.52
N ALA A 60 1.68 1.66 -10.35
CA ALA A 60 2.61 1.91 -11.45
C ALA A 60 3.26 0.62 -12.01
N GLY A 61 2.99 -0.52 -11.38
CA GLY A 61 3.48 -1.84 -11.79
C GLY A 61 2.72 -2.42 -13.00
N ASN A 62 2.85 -3.74 -13.18
CA ASN A 62 2.24 -4.42 -14.32
C ASN A 62 0.73 -4.66 -14.15
N ARG A 63 0.08 -5.05 -15.25
CA ARG A 63 -1.38 -5.30 -15.30
C ARG A 63 -1.89 -6.26 -14.23
N LYS A 64 -1.12 -7.30 -13.86
CA LYS A 64 -1.54 -8.24 -12.82
C LYS A 64 -1.55 -7.58 -11.45
N GLN A 65 -0.54 -6.77 -11.15
CA GLN A 65 -0.44 -6.06 -9.88
C GLN A 65 -1.55 -5.01 -9.73
N ILE A 66 -1.84 -4.28 -10.81
CA ILE A 66 -2.97 -3.35 -10.86
C ILE A 66 -4.29 -4.10 -10.59
N GLN A 67 -4.50 -5.24 -11.25
CA GLN A 67 -5.71 -6.05 -11.05
C GLN A 67 -5.83 -6.53 -9.60
N THR A 68 -4.73 -6.97 -8.97
CA THR A 68 -4.74 -7.36 -7.54
C THR A 68 -5.21 -6.23 -6.63
N VAL A 69 -4.85 -4.98 -6.91
CA VAL A 69 -5.31 -3.82 -6.14
C VAL A 69 -6.80 -3.57 -6.35
N ILE A 70 -7.30 -3.73 -7.57
CA ILE A 70 -8.73 -3.60 -7.90
C ILE A 70 -9.53 -4.69 -7.17
N ASP A 71 -9.07 -5.94 -7.23
CA ASP A 71 -9.72 -7.10 -6.61
C ASP A 71 -9.71 -7.03 -5.08
N ALA A 72 -8.75 -6.29 -4.50
CA ALA A 72 -8.69 -6.02 -3.07
C ALA A 72 -9.69 -4.93 -2.60
N HIS A 73 -10.46 -4.31 -3.50
CA HIS A 73 -11.49 -3.31 -3.17
C HIS A 73 -11.00 -2.12 -2.33
N ILE A 74 -9.71 -1.76 -2.44
CA ILE A 74 -9.13 -0.64 -1.67
C ILE A 74 -9.40 0.75 -2.29
N LEU A 75 -9.78 0.80 -3.57
CA LEU A 75 -9.97 2.06 -4.30
C LEU A 75 -11.11 2.94 -3.75
N PRO A 76 -12.29 2.41 -3.33
CA PRO A 76 -13.31 3.20 -2.64
C PRO A 76 -12.78 3.90 -1.38
N SER A 77 -12.05 3.14 -0.55
CA SER A 77 -11.39 3.65 0.66
C SER A 77 -10.36 4.75 0.37
N LEU A 78 -9.75 4.75 -0.83
CA LEU A 78 -8.80 5.77 -1.29
C LEU A 78 -9.48 7.06 -1.75
N ILE A 79 -10.60 6.95 -2.46
CA ILE A 79 -11.33 8.10 -3.02
C ILE A 79 -12.26 8.71 -1.95
N GLY A 80 -12.56 7.96 -0.88
CA GLY A 80 -13.44 8.40 0.21
C GLY A 80 -14.92 8.30 -0.17
N VAL A 81 -15.28 7.30 -0.99
CA VAL A 81 -16.65 7.05 -1.50
C VAL A 81 -17.23 5.80 -0.85
#